data_AF-A0A2P9GV27-F1
#
_entry.id   AF-A0A2P9GV27-F1
#
_cell.length_a   1.000
_cell.length_b   1.000
_cell.length_c   1.000
_cell.angle_alpha   90.00
_cell.angle_beta   90.00
_cell.angle_gamma   90.00
#
_symmetry.space_group_name_H-M   'P 1'
#
loop_
_entity.id
_entity.type
_entity.pdbx_description
1 polymer ?
#
loop_
_entity_poly.entity_id
_entity_poly.type
_entity_poly.pdbx_seq_one_letter_code
_entity_poly.pdbx_strand_id
1 'polypeptide(L)' 'MNQYKYYYQNVFVGYFLIPDDHIWNYNLMGIKFNNNQKYAPHLDIPQPFYADIHRPNHFLQFSLLDQRDADEADVETSFI' A
#
# COMPACT_ATOMS: atom_id res chain seq x y z
N MET A 1 -31.72 -6.62 25.19
CA MET A 1 -30.56 -6.30 24.33
C MET A 1 -30.36 -7.50 23.42
N ASN A 2 -30.71 -7.39 22.13
CA ASN A 2 -30.58 -8.52 21.22
C ASN A 2 -29.11 -8.75 20.90
N GLN A 3 -28.64 -9.98 21.12
CA GLN A 3 -27.30 -10.41 20.73
C GLN A 3 -27.39 -11.13 19.39
N TYR A 4 -26.67 -10.63 18.39
CA TYR A 4 -26.48 -11.31 17.12
C TYR A 4 -25.41 -12.39 17.27
N LYS A 5 -25.57 -13.52 16.59
CA LYS A 5 -24.64 -14.65 16.65
C LYS A 5 -24.02 -14.86 15.27
N TYR A 6 -22.70 -14.87 15.22
CA TYR A 6 -21.91 -15.08 14.01
C TYR A 6 -21.22 -16.45 14.07
N TYR A 7 -21.03 -17.08 12.92
CA TYR A 7 -20.39 -18.39 12.79
C TYR A 7 -19.24 -18.31 11.80
N TYR A 8 -18.12 -18.94 12.13
CA TYR A 8 -17.01 -19.16 11.21
C TYR A 8 -17.25 -20.45 10.42
N GLN A 9 -16.96 -20.44 9.11
CA GLN A 9 -17.19 -21.56 8.20
C GLN A 9 -16.02 -21.73 7.23
N ASN A 10 -15.69 -22.97 6.87
CA ASN A 10 -14.66 -23.31 5.88
C ASN A 10 -15.24 -23.92 4.57
N VAL A 11 -16.57 -24.02 4.46
CA VAL A 11 -17.23 -24.65 3.30
C VAL A 11 -17.29 -23.72 2.10
N PHE A 12 -17.40 -22.41 2.35
CA PHE A 12 -17.47 -21.39 1.31
C PHE A 12 -16.22 -20.51 1.38
N VAL A 13 -15.72 -20.16 0.21
CA VAL A 13 -14.60 -19.23 0.06
C VAL A 13 -15.16 -17.87 -0.36
N GLY A 14 -14.90 -16.86 0.46
CA GLY A 14 -15.22 -15.48 0.12
C GLY A 14 -14.21 -14.88 -0.87
N TYR A 15 -14.49 -13.67 -1.33
CA TYR A 15 -13.59 -12.89 -2.16
C TYR A 15 -13.49 -11.47 -1.62
N PHE A 16 -12.45 -10.76 -2.07
CA PHE A 16 -12.23 -9.36 -1.72
C PHE A 16 -12.55 -8.46 -2.91
N LEU A 17 -13.00 -7.25 -2.62
CA LEU A 17 -13.07 -6.16 -3.58
C LEU A 17 -12.16 -5.05 -3.05
N ILE A 18 -11.28 -4.55 -3.92
CA ILE A 18 -10.36 -3.47 -3.61
C ILE A 18 -10.67 -2.24 -4.48
N PRO A 19 -10.19 -1.05 -4.12
CA PRO A 19 -10.22 0.10 -5.03
C PRO A 19 -9.45 -0.20 -6.33
N ASP A 20 -9.86 0.41 -7.43
CA ASP A 20 -9.23 0.31 -8.74
C ASP A 20 -7.78 0.82 -8.77
N ASP A 21 -7.46 1.80 -7.93
CA ASP A 21 -6.09 2.29 -7.71
C ASP A 21 -5.27 1.41 -6.74
N HIS A 22 -5.87 0.33 -6.23
CA HIS A 22 -5.30 -0.61 -5.26
C HIS A 22 -4.96 0.00 -3.88
N ILE A 23 -5.27 1.28 -3.64
CA ILE A 23 -4.98 2.00 -2.40
C ILE A 23 -6.23 2.00 -1.53
N TRP A 24 -6.34 1.00 -0.66
CA TRP A 24 -7.38 0.99 0.37
C TRP A 24 -6.94 1.70 1.67
N ASN A 25 -5.62 1.85 1.87
CA ASN A 25 -5.05 2.40 3.10
C ASN A 25 -4.42 3.78 2.89
N TYR A 26 -5.01 4.81 3.50
CA TYR A 26 -4.50 6.19 3.48
C TYR A 26 -3.84 6.64 4.80
N ASN A 27 -3.58 5.73 5.76
CA ASN A 27 -3.01 6.10 7.07
C ASN A 27 -1.68 6.88 6.98
N LEU A 28 -0.81 6.56 6.00
CA LEU A 28 0.46 7.26 5.77
C LEU A 28 0.40 8.29 4.62
N MET A 29 -0.80 8.53 4.08
CA MET A 29 -1.09 9.45 2.98
C MET A 29 -2.28 10.36 3.31
N GLY A 30 -2.42 10.78 4.57
CA GLY A 30 -3.63 11.44 5.07
C GLY A 30 -4.09 12.68 4.27
N ILE A 31 -3.17 13.45 3.69
CA ILE A 31 -3.49 14.62 2.84
C ILE A 31 -4.24 14.19 1.56
N LYS A 32 -3.99 12.99 1.04
CA LYS A 32 -4.66 12.46 -0.15
C LYS A 32 -6.04 11.89 0.14
N PHE A 33 -6.39 11.67 1.40
CA PHE A 33 -7.68 11.08 1.75
C PHE A 33 -8.83 12.08 1.52
N ASN A 34 -9.86 11.62 0.81
CA ASN A 34 -11.06 12.40 0.54
C ASN A 34 -12.31 11.54 0.79
N ASN A 35 -13.10 11.91 1.80
CA ASN A 35 -14.35 11.22 2.16
C ASN A 35 -15.40 11.18 1.03
N ASN A 36 -15.31 12.10 0.06
CA ASN A 36 -16.25 12.19 -1.06
C ASN A 36 -15.70 11.55 -2.35
N GLN A 37 -14.52 10.92 -2.30
CA GLN A 37 -13.94 10.25 -3.46
C GLN A 37 -14.77 9.03 -3.84
N LYS A 38 -15.11 8.94 -5.13
CA LYS A 38 -15.70 7.74 -5.72
C LYS A 38 -14.57 6.81 -6.17
N TYR A 39 -14.75 5.52 -5.97
CA TYR A 39 -13.83 4.48 -6.42
C TYR A 39 -14.63 3.38 -7.11
N ALA A 40 -14.01 2.71 -8.08
CA ALA A 40 -14.60 1.54 -8.72
C ALA A 40 -14.07 0.28 -8.00
N PRO A 41 -14.94 -0.66 -7.57
CA PRO A 41 -14.47 -1.90 -6.98
C PRO A 41 -13.83 -2.82 -8.03
N HIS A 42 -12.72 -3.45 -7.66
CA HIS A 42 -11.99 -4.43 -8.45
C HIS A 42 -11.84 -5.74 -7.67
N LEU A 43 -12.02 -6.89 -8.33
CA LEU A 43 -11.92 -8.22 -7.72
C LEU A 43 -10.45 -8.67 -7.66
N ASP A 44 -9.81 -8.45 -6.51
CA ASP A 44 -8.41 -8.82 -6.30
C ASP A 44 -8.07 -8.93 -4.80
N ILE A 45 -6.84 -9.32 -4.48
CA ILE A 45 -6.31 -9.51 -3.13
C ILE A 45 -5.85 -8.16 -2.55
N PRO A 46 -6.30 -7.77 -1.34
CA PRO A 46 -5.85 -6.53 -0.71
C PRO A 46 -4.36 -6.58 -0.36
N GLN A 47 -3.67 -5.50 -0.69
CA GLN A 47 -2.27 -5.31 -0.31
C GLN A 47 -2.12 -5.25 1.23
N PRO A 48 -1.03 -5.78 1.81
CA PRO A 48 -0.76 -5.67 3.26
C PRO A 48 -0.73 -4.21 3.74
N PHE A 49 -0.97 -4.00 5.03
CA PHE A 49 -1.03 -2.65 5.62
C PHE A 49 0.20 -1.78 5.28
N TYR A 50 1.39 -2.36 5.35
CA TYR A 50 2.68 -1.69 5.08
C TYR A 50 3.23 -1.92 3.66
N ALA A 51 2.40 -2.36 2.72
CA ALA A 51 2.80 -2.45 1.32
C ALA A 51 3.27 -1.09 0.79
N ASP A 52 4.20 -1.10 -0.16
CA ASP A 52 4.93 0.09 -0.60
C ASP A 52 4.00 1.15 -1.19
N ILE A 53 2.93 0.71 -1.85
CA ILE A 53 1.86 1.55 -2.40
C ILE A 53 1.12 2.38 -1.33
N HIS A 54 1.08 1.92 -0.08
CA HIS A 54 0.48 2.64 1.04
C HIS A 54 1.44 3.63 1.72
N ARG A 55 2.74 3.57 1.40
CA ARG A 55 3.79 4.37 2.04
C ARG A 55 4.78 5.02 1.05
N PRO A 56 4.33 5.57 -0.09
CA PRO A 56 5.22 6.02 -1.17
C PRO A 56 6.25 7.07 -0.70
N ASN A 57 5.88 7.95 0.23
CA ASN A 57 6.79 8.98 0.76
C ASN A 57 8.04 8.39 1.45
N HIS A 58 7.95 7.18 2.03
CA HIS A 58 9.11 6.54 2.66
C HIS A 58 10.17 6.14 1.64
N PHE A 59 9.78 5.91 0.38
CA PHE A 59 10.69 5.53 -0.69
C PHE A 59 11.19 6.75 -1.46
N LEU A 60 10.32 7.74 -1.69
CA LEU A 60 10.67 8.95 -2.43
C LEU A 60 11.67 9.85 -1.68
N GLN A 61 11.69 9.80 -0.35
CA GLN A 61 12.57 10.65 0.46
C GLN A 61 14.06 10.30 0.28
N PHE A 62 14.40 9.05 0.02
CA PHE A 62 15.79 8.63 -0.22
C PHE A 62 16.30 9.09 -1.59
N SER A 63 15.47 9.01 -2.64
CA SER A 63 15.83 9.49 -3.99
C SER A 63 16.14 10.99 -4.07
N LEU A 64 15.61 11.79 -3.15
CA LEU A 64 15.88 13.23 -3.06
C LEU A 64 17.21 13.57 -2.38
N LEU A 65 17.77 12.63 -1.60
CA LEU A 65 19.04 12.81 -0.89
C LEU A 65 20.23 12.40 -1.78
N ASP A 66 20.12 11.30 -2.53
CA ASP A 66 21.16 10.86 -3.48
C ASP A 66 21.45 11.89 -4.60
N GLN A 67 20.51 12.79 -4.91
CA GLN A 67 20.75 13.88 -5.87
C GLN A 67 21.65 15.00 -5.34
N ARG A 68 21.94 15.02 -4.03
CA ARG A 68 22.73 16.10 -3.40
C ARG A 68 24.17 15.72 -3.10
N ASP A 69 24.46 14.42 -2.99
CA ASP A 69 25.79 13.90 -2.69
C ASP A 69 26.29 13.04 -3.85
N ALA A 70 26.45 13.66 -5.03
CA ALA A 70 27.16 13.06 -6.15
C ALA A 70 28.67 13.36 -6.06
N ASP A 71 29.29 13.01 -4.93
CA ASP A 71 30.74 12.84 -4.87
C ASP A 71 31.01 11.37 -5.16
N GLU A 72 31.26 11.08 -6.43
CA GLU A 72 31.55 9.74 -6.96
C GLU A 72 32.80 9.17 -6.25
N ALA A 73 32.59 8.32 -5.24
CA ALA A 73 33.61 7.40 -4.79
C ALA A 73 33.77 6.31 -5.85
N ASP A 74 35.02 6.01 -6.22
CA ASP A 74 35.37 4.97 -7.19
C ASP A 74 34.97 3.59 -6.65
N VAL A 75 33.73 3.17 -6.93
CA VAL A 75 33.20 1.86 -6.53
C VAL A 75 33.56 0.86 -7.62
N GLU A 76 34.67 0.13 -7.44
CA GLU A 76 34.94 -1.07 -8.23
C GLU A 76 33.84 -2.10 -7.97
N THR A 77 32.89 -2.19 -8.90
CA THR A 77 31.88 -3.25 -8.91
C THR A 77 32.41 -4.42 -9.74
N SER A 78 33.34 -5.17 -9.15
CA SER A 78 33.74 -6.47 -9.71
C SER A 78 32.60 -7.46 -9.47
N PHE A 79 31.66 -7.51 -10.42
CA PHE A 79 30.62 -8.52 -10.47
C PHE A 79 31.26 -9.84 -10.94
N ILE A 80 31.57 -10.72 -9.98
CA ILE A 80 31.69 -12.17 -10.22
C ILE A 80 30.34 -12.81 -9.94
#